data_AF-A0A821A1I0-F1
#
_entry.id   AF-A0A821A1I0-F1
#
_cell.length_a   1.000
_cell.length_b   1.000
_cell.length_c   1.000
_cell.angle_alpha   90.00
_cell.angle_beta   90.00
_cell.angle_gamma   90.00
#
_symmetry.space_group_name_H-M   'P 1'
#
loop_
_entity.id
_entity.type
_entity.pdbx_description
1 polymer ?
#
loop_
_entity_poly.entity_id
_entity_poly.type
_entity_poly.pdbx_seq_one_letter_code
_entity_poly.pdbx_strand_id
1 'polypeptide(L)'
;MTTNPKALSIVAKCALCSTKTELFICPHCDEVICQACVNKHQSELNETLKEHWLKCKTKFHNLCQLSNTYDKDFVLIENEMYRIRQIIEQQYSDVVQSIESEKNTLLIKLEDYIKSITS
;
A
#
# COMPACT_ATOMS: atom_id res chain seq x y z
N MET A 1 69.80 -39.10 -16.04
CA MET A 1 69.26 -38.51 -14.80
C MET A 1 67.90 -37.91 -15.11
N THR A 2 66.82 -38.64 -14.87
CA THR A 2 65.44 -38.23 -15.19
C THR A 2 64.77 -37.70 -13.92
N THR A 3 64.53 -36.39 -13.86
CA THR A 3 63.82 -35.75 -12.76
C THR A 3 62.32 -35.97 -12.93
N ASN A 4 61.77 -36.82 -12.08
CA ASN A 4 60.34 -37.10 -11.98
C ASN A 4 59.62 -35.87 -11.39
N PRO A 5 58.68 -35.22 -12.09
CA PRO A 5 57.92 -34.13 -11.50
C PRO A 5 57.03 -34.72 -10.41
N LYS A 6 57.34 -34.39 -9.15
CA LYS A 6 56.46 -34.70 -8.02
C LYS A 6 55.10 -34.08 -8.33
N ALA A 7 54.12 -34.91 -8.69
CA ALA A 7 52.74 -34.49 -8.79
C ALA A 7 52.34 -33.83 -7.47
N LEU A 8 52.12 -32.52 -7.49
CA LEU A 8 51.52 -31.78 -6.39
C LEU A 8 50.11 -32.34 -6.22
N SER A 9 49.95 -33.25 -5.26
CA SER A 9 48.64 -33.73 -4.83
C SER A 9 47.94 -32.59 -4.09
N ILE A 10 47.16 -31.80 -4.82
CA ILE A 10 46.26 -30.81 -4.24
C ILE A 10 45.10 -31.59 -3.63
N VAL A 11 45.19 -31.83 -2.33
CA VAL A 11 44.08 -32.41 -1.58
C VAL A 11 43.10 -31.29 -1.24
N ALA A 12 42.16 -31.03 -2.14
CA ALA A 12 41.07 -30.10 -1.91
C ALA A 12 40.14 -30.63 -0.80
N LYS A 13 39.57 -29.71 -0.02
CA LYS A 13 38.61 -30.01 1.06
C LYS A 13 37.36 -29.18 0.87
N CYS A 14 36.23 -29.70 1.35
CA CYS A 14 34.99 -28.94 1.44
C CYS A 14 35.20 -27.68 2.29
N ALA A 15 34.84 -26.51 1.77
CA ALA A 15 34.99 -25.23 2.48
C ALA A 15 34.19 -25.17 3.79
N LEU A 16 33.05 -25.87 3.88
CA LEU A 16 32.14 -25.81 5.03
C LEU A 16 32.42 -26.85 6.11
N CYS A 17 32.76 -28.08 5.73
CA CYS A 17 32.92 -29.19 6.68
C CYS A 17 34.31 -29.84 6.67
N SER A 18 35.25 -29.32 5.86
CA SER A 18 36.64 -29.78 5.75
C SER A 18 36.84 -31.25 5.32
N THR A 19 35.80 -31.94 4.85
CA THR A 19 35.91 -33.31 4.33
C THR A 19 36.68 -33.35 3.01
N LYS A 20 37.43 -34.44 2.79
CA LYS A 20 38.23 -34.70 1.57
C LYS A 20 37.50 -35.65 0.61
N THR A 21 36.19 -35.47 0.48
CA THR A 21 35.34 -36.23 -0.44
C THR A 21 35.34 -35.58 -1.82
N GLU A 22 34.62 -36.16 -2.78
CA GLU A 22 34.30 -35.46 -4.03
C GLU A 22 33.68 -34.09 -3.73
N LEU A 23 34.15 -33.08 -4.45
CA LEU A 23 33.80 -31.68 -4.26
C LEU A 23 33.11 -31.15 -5.51
N PHE A 24 32.15 -30.25 -5.27
CA PHE A 24 31.31 -29.62 -6.26
C PHE A 24 31.33 -28.11 -6.04
N ILE A 25 31.14 -27.33 -7.10
CA ILE A 25 30.90 -25.89 -6.99
C ILE A 25 29.42 -25.68 -6.70
N CYS A 26 29.10 -25.00 -5.60
CA CYS A 26 27.72 -24.68 -5.26
C CYS A 26 27.15 -23.66 -6.26
N PRO A 27 26.03 -23.94 -6.95
CA PRO A 27 25.47 -23.03 -7.95
C PRO A 27 24.84 -21.76 -7.37
N HIS A 28 24.77 -21.63 -6.03
CA HIS A 28 24.15 -20.51 -5.34
C HIS A 28 25.15 -19.50 -4.77
N CYS A 29 26.39 -19.92 -4.52
CA CYS A 29 27.39 -19.10 -3.83
C CYS A 29 28.83 -19.31 -4.32
N ASP A 30 29.02 -20.11 -5.38
CA ASP A 30 30.31 -20.44 -6.01
C ASP A 30 31.35 -21.11 -5.10
N GLU A 31 30.95 -21.54 -3.90
CA GLU A 31 31.82 -22.23 -2.94
C GLU A 31 32.08 -23.69 -3.35
N VAL A 32 33.32 -24.16 -3.14
CA VAL A 32 33.73 -25.55 -3.40
C VAL A 32 33.43 -26.41 -2.16
N ILE A 33 32.36 -27.21 -2.23
CA ILE A 33 31.81 -27.95 -1.09
C ILE A 33 31.46 -29.40 -1.46
N CYS A 34 31.29 -30.27 -0.46
CA CYS A 34 30.85 -31.65 -0.69
C CYS A 34 29.34 -31.73 -0.96
N GLN A 35 28.87 -32.82 -1.58
CA GLN A 35 27.45 -32.99 -1.93
C GLN A 35 26.49 -32.84 -0.73
N ALA A 36 26.88 -33.33 0.46
CA ALA A 36 26.07 -33.19 1.67
C ALA A 36 25.86 -31.71 2.05
N CYS A 37 26.91 -30.89 1.90
CA CYS A 37 26.84 -29.46 2.13
C CYS A 37 26.02 -28.74 1.05
N VAL A 38 26.10 -29.15 -0.23
CA VAL A 38 25.23 -28.62 -1.30
C VAL A 38 23.75 -28.83 -0.94
N ASN A 39 23.38 -30.06 -0.57
CA ASN A 39 22.00 -30.42 -0.25
C ASN A 39 21.47 -29.64 0.95
N LYS A 40 22.29 -29.51 2.01
CA LYS A 40 21.93 -28.75 3.21
C LYS A 40 21.75 -27.26 2.88
N HIS A 41 22.70 -26.68 2.16
CA HIS A 41 22.68 -25.27 1.80
C HIS A 41 21.46 -24.93 0.93
N GLN A 42 21.12 -25.80 -0.03
CA GLN A 42 19.91 -25.64 -0.85
C GLN A 42 18.62 -25.74 -0.02
N SER A 43 18.58 -26.63 0.97
CA SER A 43 17.43 -26.74 1.88
C SER A 43 17.23 -25.48 2.71
N GLU A 44 18.30 -24.97 3.34
CA GLU A 44 18.27 -23.76 4.15
C GLU A 44 17.91 -22.51 3.33
N LEU A 45 18.44 -22.42 2.10
CA LEU A 45 18.10 -21.34 1.17
C LEU A 45 16.60 -21.39 0.82
N ASN A 46 16.07 -22.57 0.53
CA ASN A 46 14.66 -22.76 0.19
C ASN A 46 13.72 -22.42 1.35
N GLU A 47 14.08 -22.76 2.59
CA GLU A 47 13.31 -22.38 3.78
C GLU A 47 13.32 -20.86 3.98
N THR A 48 14.50 -20.24 3.89
CA THR A 48 14.65 -18.78 4.02
C THR A 48 13.85 -18.03 2.94
N LEU A 49 13.91 -18.51 1.69
CA LEU A 49 13.13 -17.96 0.57
C LEU A 49 11.64 -18.08 0.81
N LYS A 50 11.16 -19.23 1.33
CA LYS A 50 9.74 -19.42 1.67
C LYS A 50 9.30 -18.46 2.77
N GLU A 51 10.10 -18.27 3.81
CA GLU A 51 9.80 -17.31 4.88
C GLU A 51 9.76 -15.87 4.38
N HIS A 52 10.76 -15.46 3.58
CA HIS A 52 10.80 -14.13 2.98
C HIS A 52 9.63 -13.89 2.04
N TRP A 53 9.29 -14.88 1.22
CA TRP A 53 8.11 -14.82 0.36
C TRP A 53 6.83 -14.64 1.17
N LEU A 54 6.65 -15.41 2.24
CA LEU A 54 5.47 -15.32 3.11
C LEU A 54 5.37 -13.93 3.75
N LYS A 55 6.48 -13.40 4.29
CA LYS A 55 6.54 -12.04 4.85
C LYS A 55 6.15 -10.99 3.80
N CYS A 56 6.70 -11.08 2.60
CA CYS A 56 6.39 -10.14 1.52
C CYS A 56 4.91 -10.24 1.09
N LYS A 57 4.40 -11.46 0.93
CA LYS A 57 2.99 -11.71 0.57
C LYS A 57 2.03 -11.13 1.61
N THR A 58 2.30 -11.33 2.89
CA THR A 58 1.48 -10.75 3.97
C THR A 58 1.54 -9.23 3.96
N LYS A 59 2.73 -8.64 3.77
CA LYS A 59 2.89 -7.18 3.71
C LYS A 59 2.11 -6.58 2.54
N PHE A 60 2.19 -7.21 1.37
CA PHE A 60 1.44 -6.80 0.18
C PHE A 60 -0.07 -6.89 0.41
N HIS A 61 -0.55 -8.00 0.97
CA HIS A 61 -1.97 -8.15 1.29
C HIS A 61 -2.49 -7.06 2.24
N ASN A 62 -1.72 -6.73 3.28
CA ASN A 62 -2.09 -5.67 4.22
C ASN A 62 -2.13 -4.29 3.55
N LEU A 63 -1.20 -4.00 2.63
CA LEU A 63 -1.22 -2.76 1.86
C LEU A 63 -2.46 -2.68 0.96
N CYS A 64 -2.84 -3.77 0.29
CA CYS A 64 -4.06 -3.81 -0.51
C CYS A 64 -5.32 -3.58 0.34
N GLN A 65 -5.39 -4.17 1.54
CA GLN A 65 -6.49 -3.93 2.46
C GLN A 65 -6.57 -2.47 2.89
N LEU A 66 -5.43 -1.86 3.21
CA LEU A 66 -5.36 -0.45 3.61
C LEU A 66 -5.80 0.48 2.47
N SER A 67 -5.36 0.19 1.24
CA SER A 67 -5.80 0.90 0.03
C SER A 67 -7.33 0.85 -0.14
N ASN A 68 -7.92 -0.34 0.00
CA ASN A 68 -9.37 -0.50 -0.10
C ASN A 68 -10.14 0.26 0.99
N THR A 69 -9.55 0.42 2.19
CA THR A 69 -10.15 1.25 3.24
C THR A 69 -10.11 2.71 2.85
N TYR A 70 -8.98 3.21 2.33
CA TYR A 70 -8.90 4.61 1.86
C TYR A 70 -9.89 4.91 0.74
N ASP A 71 -10.08 3.99 -0.20
CA ASP A 71 -11.07 4.16 -1.27
C ASP A 71 -12.50 4.28 -0.71
N LYS A 72 -12.84 3.49 0.31
CA LYS A 72 -14.15 3.58 0.98
C LYS A 72 -14.32 4.87 1.75
N ASP A 73 -13.29 5.29 2.49
CA ASP A 73 -13.32 6.54 3.26
C ASP A 73 -13.46 7.75 2.32
N PHE A 74 -12.80 7.72 1.17
CA PHE A 74 -12.93 8.76 0.15
C PHE A 74 -14.37 8.87 -0.36
N VAL A 75 -15.00 7.75 -0.72
CA VAL A 75 -16.41 7.72 -1.17
C VAL A 75 -17.35 8.22 -0.07
N LEU A 76 -17.11 7.88 1.20
CA LEU A 76 -17.90 8.38 2.33
C LEU A 76 -17.78 9.91 2.46
N ILE A 77 -16.57 10.45 2.35
CA ILE A 77 -16.31 11.89 2.41
C ILE A 77 -17.01 12.61 1.24
N GLU A 78 -16.92 12.09 0.01
CA GLU A 78 -17.60 12.69 -1.14
C GLU A 78 -19.12 12.75 -0.94
N ASN A 79 -19.72 11.67 -0.42
CA ASN A 79 -21.16 11.63 -0.14
C ASN A 79 -21.57 12.63 0.94
N GLU A 80 -20.80 12.75 2.02
CA GLU A 80 -21.08 13.74 3.07
C GLU A 80 -20.89 15.18 2.56
N MET A 81 -19.86 15.44 1.74
CA MET A 81 -19.68 16.75 1.11
C MET A 81 -20.86 17.12 0.20
N TYR A 82 -21.36 16.17 -0.59
CA TYR A 82 -22.55 16.36 -1.42
C TYR A 82 -23.79 16.68 -0.56
N ARG A 83 -24.00 15.92 0.53
CA ARG A 83 -25.11 16.16 1.46
C ARG A 83 -25.03 17.53 2.12
N ILE A 84 -23.86 17.94 2.60
CA ILE A 84 -23.65 19.26 3.20
C ILE A 84 -23.95 20.37 2.18
N ARG A 85 -23.51 20.21 0.93
CA ARG A 85 -23.81 21.17 -0.15
C ARG A 85 -25.33 21.35 -0.32
N GLN A 86 -26.09 20.25 -0.41
CA GLN A 86 -27.55 20.30 -0.57
C GLN A 86 -28.22 21.03 0.61
N ILE A 87 -27.73 20.80 1.84
CA ILE A 87 -28.24 21.51 3.03
C ILE A 87 -27.98 23.01 2.94
N ILE A 88 -26.77 23.42 2.55
CA ILE A 88 -26.41 24.84 2.40
C ILE A 88 -27.26 25.49 1.30
N GLU A 89 -27.42 24.83 0.15
CA GLU A 89 -28.23 25.32 -0.96
C GLU A 89 -29.70 25.50 -0.54
N GLN A 90 -30.25 24.55 0.21
CA GLN A 90 -31.62 24.65 0.74
C GLN A 90 -31.75 25.80 1.74
N GLN A 91 -30.86 25.89 2.72
CA GLN A 91 -30.88 26.97 3.72
C GLN A 91 -30.77 28.35 3.08
N TYR A 92 -29.91 28.48 2.06
CA TYR A 92 -29.78 29.72 1.31
C TYR A 92 -31.10 30.06 0.59
N SER A 93 -31.73 29.09 -0.08
CA SER A 93 -33.02 29.27 -0.74
C SER A 93 -34.11 29.71 0.26
N ASP A 94 -34.17 29.08 1.43
CA ASP A 94 -35.17 29.38 2.46
C ASP A 94 -35.01 30.83 2.97
N VAL A 95 -33.78 31.27 3.20
CA VAL A 95 -33.48 32.65 3.63
C VAL A 95 -33.89 33.66 2.56
N VAL A 96 -33.57 33.40 1.28
CA VAL A 96 -33.95 34.27 0.17
C VAL A 96 -35.46 34.42 0.08
N GLN A 97 -36.20 33.31 0.16
CA GLN A 97 -37.67 33.33 0.12
C GLN A 97 -38.27 34.07 1.32
N SER A 98 -37.69 33.92 2.51
CA SER A 98 -38.13 34.67 3.70
C SER A 98 -37.96 36.17 3.51
N ILE A 99 -36.79 36.61 3.01
CA ILE A 99 -36.51 38.03 2.73
C ILE A 99 -37.48 38.58 1.68
N GLU A 100 -37.75 37.84 0.61
CA GLU A 100 -38.70 38.26 -0.43
C GLU A 100 -40.13 38.38 0.12
N SER A 101 -40.55 37.45 0.98
CA SER A 101 -41.86 37.50 1.63
C SER A 101 -42.02 38.73 2.52
N GLU A 102 -41.01 39.03 3.34
CA GLU A 102 -40.99 40.23 4.19
C GLU A 102 -41.00 41.52 3.37
N LYS A 103 -40.17 41.59 2.33
CA LYS A 103 -40.14 42.71 1.39
C LYS A 103 -41.52 42.97 0.79
N ASN A 104 -42.19 41.93 0.29
CA ASN A 104 -43.52 42.05 -0.31
C ASN A 104 -44.56 42.50 0.72
N THR A 105 -44.48 41.98 1.95
CA THR A 105 -45.35 42.41 3.06
C THR A 105 -45.18 43.90 3.37
N LEU A 106 -43.94 44.39 3.39
CA LEU A 106 -43.63 45.80 3.63
C LEU A 106 -44.10 46.70 2.48
N LEU A 107 -43.97 46.25 1.23
CA LEU A 107 -44.47 46.98 0.06
C LEU A 107 -45.99 47.16 0.12
N ILE A 108 -46.74 46.11 0.46
CA ILE A 108 -48.20 46.18 0.62
C ILE A 108 -48.57 47.20 1.71
N LYS A 109 -47.91 47.14 2.87
CA LYS A 109 -48.14 48.10 3.97
C LYS A 109 -47.85 49.54 3.56
N LEU A 110 -46.80 49.75 2.76
CA LEU A 110 -46.46 51.08 2.27
C LEU A 110 -47.51 51.60 1.28
N GLU A 111 -47.98 50.75 0.36
CA GLU A 111 -49.05 51.10 -0.59
C GLU A 111 -50.35 51.47 0.14
N ASP A 112 -50.72 50.71 1.17
CA ASP A 112 -51.92 50.99 1.97
C ASP A 112 -51.79 52.31 2.76
N TYR A 113 -50.60 52.57 3.32
CA TYR A 113 -50.33 53.84 3.98
C TYR A 113 -50.44 55.02 3.02
N ILE A 114 -49.84 54.92 1.83
CA ILE A 114 -49.92 55.98 0.79
C ILE A 114 -51.39 56.25 0.44
N LYS A 115 -52.18 55.20 0.16
CA LYS A 115 -53.62 55.35 -0.13
C LYS A 115 -54.38 56.07 0.98
N SER A 116 -54.03 55.81 2.25
CA SER A 116 -54.70 56.43 3.41
C SER A 116 -54.46 57.93 3.55
N ILE A 117 -53.35 58.46 3.02
CA ILE A 117 -52.98 59.88 3.11
C ILE A 117 -53.26 60.67 1.82
N THR A 118 -53.51 59.98 0.71
CA THR A 118 -53.84 60.60 -0.59
C THR A 118 -55.32 60.56 -0.95
N SER A 119 -56.15 59.84 -0.17
CA SER A 119 -57.61 59.77 -0.31
C SER A 119 -58.28 60.69 0.70
#